data_AF-A0A1F8QVW0-F1
#
_entry.id   AF-A0A1F8QVW0-F1
#
_cell.length_a   1.000
_cell.length_b   1.000
_cell.length_c   1.000
_cell.angle_alpha   90.00
_cell.angle_beta   90.00
_cell.angle_gamma   90.00
#
_symmetry.space_group_name_H-M   'P 1'
#
loop_
_entity.id
_entity.type
_entity.pdbx_description
1 polymer ?
#
loop_
_entity_poly.entity_id
_entity_poly.type
_entity_poly.pdbx_seq_one_letter_code
_entity_poly.pdbx_strand_id
1 'polypeptide(L)'
;MVMPATPYDAKGLLISSIRDDNPVIFIEHRQLYEHTGEVPEQYYEVPIGKAFVRRPGTDVTVVATSVMVSEALKAADILDGHGVSAEVIDLR
;
A
#
# COMPACT_ATOMS: atom_id res chain seq x y z
N MET A 1 7.58 -11.56 3.29
CA MET A 1 6.74 -11.41 2.08
C MET A 1 6.25 -9.98 2.07
N VAL A 2 6.24 -9.34 0.89
CA VAL A 2 5.73 -7.98 0.68
C VAL A 2 4.81 -7.97 -0.54
N MET A 3 3.82 -7.07 -0.52
CA MET A 3 2.69 -6.98 -1.44
C MET A 3 2.36 -5.49 -1.71
N PRO A 4 3.16 -4.78 -2.54
CA PRO A 4 2.97 -3.36 -2.79
C PRO A 4 1.58 -3.05 -3.37
N ALA A 5 1.01 -1.92 -2.96
CA ALA A 5 -0.27 -1.41 -3.45
C ALA A 5 -0.15 -0.17 -4.34
N THR A 6 1.01 0.51 -4.36
CA THR A 6 1.24 1.74 -5.12
C THR A 6 2.56 1.67 -5.89
N PRO A 7 2.75 2.45 -6.98
CA PRO A 7 4.03 2.54 -7.68
C PRO A 7 5.20 2.98 -6.79
N TYR A 8 4.95 3.89 -5.84
CA TYR A 8 5.95 4.34 -4.86
C TYR A 8 6.42 3.17 -3.99
N ASP A 9 5.46 2.43 -3.44
CA ASP A 9 5.75 1.26 -2.60
C ASP A 9 6.42 0.15 -3.41
N ALA A 10 6.00 -0.07 -4.65
CA ALA A 10 6.59 -1.10 -5.51
C ALA A 10 8.10 -0.85 -5.70
N LYS A 11 8.51 0.36 -6.10
CA LYS A 11 9.93 0.70 -6.25
C LYS A 11 10.66 0.60 -4.91
N GLY A 12 10.14 1.26 -3.88
CA GLY A 12 10.81 1.34 -2.58
C GLY A 12 10.97 -0.01 -1.89
N LEU A 13 9.92 -0.84 -1.88
CA LEU A 13 9.95 -2.18 -1.28
C LEU A 13 10.80 -3.15 -2.12
N LEU A 14 10.83 -3.02 -3.45
CA LEU A 14 11.66 -3.87 -4.29
C LEU A 14 13.15 -3.61 -4.02
N ILE A 15 13.54 -2.33 -3.90
CA ILE A 15 14.91 -1.95 -3.54
C ILE A 15 15.26 -2.49 -2.15
N SER A 16 14.37 -2.30 -1.15
CA SER A 16 14.57 -2.87 0.19
C SER A 16 14.69 -4.39 0.15
N SER A 17 13.87 -5.07 -0.66
CA SER A 17 13.87 -6.54 -0.79
C SER A 17 15.15 -7.08 -1.42
N ILE A 18 15.74 -6.33 -2.38
CA ILE A 18 17.03 -6.67 -3.00
C ILE A 18 18.19 -6.48 -2.00
N ARG A 19 18.08 -5.50 -1.10
CA ARG A 19 19.12 -5.14 -0.12
C ARG A 19 19.04 -5.93 1.19
N ASP A 20 17.92 -6.60 1.46
CA ASP A 20 17.74 -7.39 2.67
C ASP A 20 18.64 -8.65 2.63
N ASP A 21 19.29 -8.97 3.75
CA ASP A 21 20.15 -10.15 3.89
C ASP A 21 19.34 -11.46 3.99
N ASN A 22 18.00 -11.38 4.06
CA ASN A 22 17.10 -12.52 4.16
C ASN A 22 16.34 -12.76 2.84
N PRO A 23 15.86 -13.98 2.57
CA PRO A 23 15.01 -14.24 1.43
C PRO A 23 13.66 -13.49 1.54
N VAL A 24 13.36 -12.66 0.53
CA VAL A 24 12.09 -11.92 0.43
C VAL A 24 11.26 -12.40 -0.75
N ILE A 25 10.00 -12.78 -0.47
CA ILE A 25 8.99 -13.03 -1.51
C ILE A 25 8.28 -11.71 -1.82
N PHE A 26 8.40 -11.25 -3.06
CA PHE A 26 7.79 -10.03 -3.57
C PHE A 26 6.62 -10.38 -4.50
N ILE A 27 5.39 -10.01 -4.12
CA ILE A 27 4.18 -10.38 -4.86
C ILE A 27 3.60 -9.13 -5.54
N GLU A 28 3.69 -9.08 -6.86
CA GLU A 28 3.09 -8.04 -7.69
C GLU A 28 1.71 -8.49 -8.17
N HIS A 29 0.69 -7.69 -7.85
CA HIS A 29 -0.65 -7.98 -8.31
C HIS A 29 -0.86 -7.42 -9.71
N ARG A 30 -1.16 -8.29 -10.69
CA ARG A 30 -1.27 -7.93 -12.11
C ARG A 30 -2.15 -6.70 -12.40
N GLN A 31 -3.27 -6.56 -11.69
CA GLN A 31 -4.20 -5.43 -11.89
C GLN A 31 -3.58 -4.06 -11.54
N LEU A 32 -2.52 -4.02 -10.74
CA LEU A 32 -1.85 -2.78 -10.34
C LEU A 32 -0.81 -2.30 -11.35
N TYR A 33 -0.48 -3.07 -12.41
CA TYR A 33 0.54 -2.65 -13.36
C TYR A 33 0.17 -1.41 -14.18
N GLU A 34 -1.12 -1.16 -14.39
CA GLU A 34 -1.60 0.04 -15.09
C GLU A 34 -1.77 1.24 -14.15
N HIS A 35 -1.57 1.06 -12.84
CA HIS A 35 -1.67 2.16 -11.88
C HIS A 35 -0.45 3.08 -12.01
N THR A 36 -0.71 4.37 -12.14
CA THR A 36 0.31 5.42 -12.17
C THR A 36 0.28 6.24 -10.89
N GLY A 37 1.41 6.85 -10.56
CA GLY A 37 1.59 7.66 -9.37
C GLY A 37 2.98 8.28 -9.37
N GLU A 38 3.23 9.20 -8.44
CA GLU A 38 4.54 9.81 -8.32
C GLU A 38 5.59 8.79 -7.83
N VAL A 39 6.66 8.65 -8.59
CA VAL A 39 7.79 7.79 -8.26
C VAL A 39 9.06 8.62 -8.41
N PRO A 40 9.77 8.95 -7.31
CA PRO A 40 11.04 9.66 -7.38
C PRO A 40 12.05 8.92 -8.26
N GLU A 41 12.85 9.63 -9.06
CA GLU A 41 13.87 8.99 -9.91
C GLU A 41 15.02 8.38 -9.08
N GLN A 42 15.45 9.09 -8.03
CA GLN A 42 16.48 8.61 -7.13
C GLN A 42 16.10 7.29 -6.44
N TYR A 43 17.12 6.56 -5.98
CA TYR A 43 16.88 5.39 -5.12
C TYR A 43 16.35 5.83 -3.76
N TYR A 44 15.35 5.10 -3.28
CA TYR A 44 14.83 5.20 -1.92
C TYR A 44 14.39 3.81 -1.47
N GLU A 45 14.25 3.65 -0.16
CA GLU A 45 13.83 2.42 0.47
C GLU A 45 12.51 2.65 1.21
N VAL A 46 11.63 1.67 1.13
CA VAL A 46 10.46 1.57 2.02
C VAL A 46 10.74 0.47 3.03
N PRO A 47 10.67 0.74 4.34
CA PRO A 47 10.98 -0.27 5.35
C PRO A 47 10.03 -1.48 5.26
N ILE A 48 10.61 -2.68 5.18
CA ILE A 48 9.87 -3.95 5.23
C ILE A 48 9.25 -4.11 6.63
N GLY A 49 8.00 -4.59 6.70
CA GLY A 49 7.31 -4.85 7.96
C GLY A 49 6.79 -3.60 8.67
N LYS A 50 6.70 -2.46 7.97
CA LYS A 50 6.04 -1.25 8.47
C LYS A 50 4.76 -1.02 7.67
N ALA A 51 3.61 -0.96 8.31
CA ALA A 51 2.37 -0.55 7.66
C ALA A 51 2.35 0.97 7.36
N PHE A 52 1.42 1.44 6.53
CA PHE A 52 1.19 2.86 6.23
C PHE A 52 -0.30 3.20 6.34
N VAL A 53 -0.63 4.28 7.03
CA VAL A 53 -2.00 4.80 7.09
C VAL A 53 -2.25 5.61 5.82
N ARG A 54 -2.97 5.02 4.86
CA ARG A 54 -3.29 5.65 3.57
C ARG A 54 -4.35 6.71 3.69
N ARG A 55 -5.29 6.52 4.62
CA ARG A 55 -6.35 7.45 4.95
C ARG A 55 -6.60 7.40 6.46
N PRO A 56 -6.52 8.52 7.19
CA PRO A 56 -6.92 8.56 8.59
C PRO A 56 -8.45 8.49 8.73
N GLY A 57 -8.95 7.92 9.82
CA GLY A 57 -10.37 7.88 10.14
C GLY A 57 -10.60 7.58 11.61
N THR A 58 -11.85 7.69 12.08
CA THR A 58 -12.17 7.64 13.53
C THR A 58 -13.14 6.54 13.94
N ASP A 59 -13.92 6.00 13.00
CA ASP A 59 -15.08 5.17 13.34
C ASP A 59 -14.80 3.68 13.12
N VAL A 60 -13.98 3.36 12.12
CA VAL A 60 -13.58 1.99 11.79
C VAL A 60 -12.22 1.95 11.11
N THR A 61 -11.42 0.93 11.38
CA THR A 61 -10.15 0.67 10.68
C THR A 61 -10.31 -0.48 9.70
N VAL A 62 -9.98 -0.23 8.43
CA VAL A 62 -9.93 -1.20 7.34
C VAL A 62 -8.46 -1.50 7.03
N VAL A 63 -8.05 -2.74 7.24
CA VAL A 63 -6.70 -3.22 6.94
C VAL A 63 -6.72 -3.96 5.61
N ALA A 64 -5.86 -3.57 4.68
CA ALA A 64 -5.78 -4.15 3.35
C ALA A 64 -4.32 -4.29 2.85
N THR A 65 -4.14 -5.08 1.80
CA THR A 65 -2.86 -5.29 1.12
C THR A 65 -3.06 -5.33 -0.39
N SER A 66 -2.05 -4.91 -1.15
CA SER A 66 -2.06 -4.98 -2.61
C SER A 66 -3.31 -4.33 -3.23
N VAL A 67 -3.91 -4.95 -4.25
CA VAL A 67 -5.09 -4.41 -4.96
C VAL A 67 -6.25 -4.05 -4.03
N MET A 68 -6.40 -4.76 -2.90
CA MET A 68 -7.47 -4.49 -1.94
C MET A 68 -7.30 -3.15 -1.22
N VAL A 69 -6.10 -2.54 -1.22
CA VAL A 69 -5.92 -1.17 -0.70
C VAL A 69 -6.67 -0.17 -1.58
N SER A 70 -6.65 -0.33 -2.91
CA SER A 70 -7.44 0.52 -3.81
C SER A 70 -8.94 0.33 -3.57
N GLU A 71 -9.40 -0.91 -3.38
CA GLU A 71 -10.81 -1.19 -3.08
C GLU A 71 -11.22 -0.66 -1.71
N ALA A 72 -10.35 -0.76 -0.70
CA ALA A 72 -10.60 -0.22 0.64
C ALA A 72 -10.71 1.31 0.63
N LEU A 73 -9.88 2.00 -0.16
CA LEU A 73 -9.98 3.45 -0.33
C LEU A 73 -11.31 3.85 -0.98
N LYS A 74 -11.74 3.16 -2.05
CA LYS A 74 -13.05 3.38 -2.69
C LYS A 74 -14.21 3.13 -1.71
N ALA A 75 -14.12 2.06 -0.92
CA ALA A 75 -15.13 1.76 0.10
C ALA A 75 -15.17 2.84 1.19
N ALA A 76 -14.01 3.35 1.61
CA ALA A 76 -13.93 4.46 2.56
C ALA A 76 -14.58 5.74 2.01
N ASP A 77 -14.45 6.03 0.72
CA ASP A 77 -15.16 7.16 0.08
C ASP A 77 -16.69 6.98 0.10
N ILE A 78 -17.16 5.76 -0.12
CA ILE A 78 -18.60 5.44 -0.03
C ILE A 78 -19.10 5.60 1.41
N LEU A 79 -18.34 5.11 2.40
CA LEU A 79 -18.68 5.22 3.82
C LEU A 79 -18.72 6.67 4.31
N ASP A 80 -17.82 7.52 3.81
CA ASP A 80 -17.81 8.95 4.11
C ASP A 80 -19.12 9.63 3.73
N GLY A 81 -19.68 9.27 2.56
CA GLY A 81 -21.01 9.72 2.12
C GLY A 81 -22.17 9.27 3.01
N HIS A 82 -21.96 8.28 3.87
CA HIS A 82 -22.91 7.80 4.87
C HIS A 82 -22.56 8.29 6.29
N GLY A 83 -21.59 9.20 6.42
CA GLY A 83 -21.16 9.76 7.70
C GLY A 83 -20.30 8.81 8.54
N VAL A 84 -19.64 7.82 7.92
CA VAL A 84 -18.72 6.89 8.59
C VAL A 84 -17.28 7.18 8.15
N SER A 85 -16.44 7.58 9.10
CA SER A 85 -15.03 7.87 8.90
C SER A 85 -14.17 6.60 8.99
N ALA A 86 -13.83 6.02 7.85
CA ALA A 86 -12.97 4.84 7.76
C ALA A 86 -11.47 5.19 7.65
N GLU A 87 -10.68 4.66 8.58
CA GLU A 87 -9.22 4.61 8.47
C GLU A 87 -8.81 3.45 7.55
N VAL A 88 -7.88 3.68 6.63
CA VAL A 88 -7.35 2.64 5.74
C VAL A 88 -5.87 2.44 6.01
N ILE A 89 -5.52 1.24 6.46
CA ILE A 89 -4.14 0.81 6.71
C ILE A 89 -3.70 -0.17 5.62
N ASP A 90 -2.59 0.16 4.97
CA ASP A 90 -1.88 -0.70 4.04
C ASP A 90 -0.74 -1.41 4.76
N LEU A 91 -0.75 -2.76 4.81
CA LEU A 91 0.29 -3.51 5.51
C LEU A 91 1.64 -3.53 4.78
N ARG A 92 1.65 -3.26 3.47
CA ARG A 92 2.80 -3.27 2.57
C ARG A 92 3.49 -4.61 2.34
#